data_AF-A0A519T6N9-F1
#
_entry.id   AF-A0A519T6N9-F1
#
_cell.length_a   1.000
_cell.length_b   1.000
_cell.length_c   1.000
_cell.angle_alpha   90.00
_cell.angle_beta   90.00
_cell.angle_gamma   90.00
#
_symmetry.space_group_name_H-M   'P 1'
#
loop_
_entity.id
_entity.type
_entity.pdbx_description
1 polymer ?
#
loop_
_entity_poly.entity_id
_entity_poly.type
_entity_poly.pdbx_seq_one_letter_code
_entity_poly.pdbx_strand_id
1 'polypeptide(L)'
;MSPSMSQMNTFLLLLALVLSLGTAHGQPTRILTGRLLDDRLEVVPRANIYARDTILIGTTDLEGYFKLDVPVTTTTLHFTAIGYEVTTLKLSRECVNLEVLLLLASTHDFMSVRRVNRQEFKRFKHLPQLYQQAYEKGLFKSRAPCASPFFTNWVPRPANR
;
A
#
# COMPACT_ATOMS: atom_id res chain seq x y z
N MET A 1 39.52 -49.35 6.80
CA MET A 1 39.31 -48.54 8.03
C MET A 1 37.86 -48.07 8.01
N SER A 2 36.97 -48.72 8.76
CA SER A 2 35.55 -48.35 8.82
C SER A 2 35.39 -47.12 9.71
N PRO A 3 34.64 -46.08 9.30
CA PRO A 3 34.43 -44.91 10.15
C PRO A 3 33.67 -45.30 11.43
N SER A 4 34.03 -44.70 12.56
CA SER A 4 33.34 -44.95 13.84
C SER A 4 31.92 -44.38 13.79
N MET A 5 31.01 -44.94 14.59
CA MET A 5 29.60 -44.55 14.64
C MET A 5 29.39 -43.06 14.95
N SER A 6 30.33 -42.43 15.68
CA SER A 6 30.34 -40.98 15.91
C SER A 6 30.68 -40.17 14.66
N GLN A 7 31.68 -40.60 13.88
CA GLN A 7 32.10 -39.95 12.63
C GLN A 7 31.00 -39.99 11.56
N MET A 8 30.22 -41.08 11.53
CA MET A 8 29.07 -41.23 10.62
C MET A 8 27.91 -40.30 10.99
N ASN A 9 27.61 -40.13 12.28
CA ASN A 9 26.59 -39.18 12.74
C ASN A 9 26.98 -37.72 12.48
N THR A 10 28.25 -37.35 12.66
CA THR A 10 28.72 -35.99 12.36
C THR A 10 28.61 -35.68 10.87
N PHE A 11 28.95 -36.62 10.00
CA PHE A 11 28.80 -36.48 8.56
C PHE A 11 27.34 -36.31 8.13
N LEU A 12 26.43 -37.11 8.70
CA LEU A 12 24.99 -37.01 8.43
C LEU A 12 24.40 -35.67 8.88
N LEU A 13 24.83 -35.15 10.03
CA LEU A 13 24.40 -33.84 10.53
C LEU A 13 24.89 -32.69 9.64
N LEU A 14 26.14 -32.76 9.16
CA LEU A 14 26.69 -31.76 8.24
C LEU A 14 25.98 -31.82 6.88
N LEU A 15 25.68 -33.01 6.37
CA LEU A 15 24.94 -33.18 5.12
C LEU A 15 23.50 -32.62 5.23
N ALA A 16 22.82 -32.86 6.36
CA ALA A 16 21.49 -32.31 6.62
C ALA A 16 21.50 -30.78 6.74
N LEU A 17 22.57 -30.19 7.30
CA LEU A 17 22.75 -28.74 7.38
C LEU A 17 23.02 -28.11 6.00
N VAL A 18 23.78 -28.78 5.13
CA VAL A 18 24.03 -28.30 3.76
C VAL A 18 22.76 -28.38 2.91
N LEU A 19 21.96 -29.44 3.06
CA LEU A 19 20.69 -29.60 2.34
C LEU A 19 19.62 -28.59 2.79
N SER A 20 19.62 -28.15 4.05
CA SER A 20 18.66 -27.16 4.55
C SER A 20 18.97 -25.72 4.12
N LEU A 21 20.21 -25.40 3.78
CA LEU A 21 20.59 -24.10 3.22
C LEU A 21 20.03 -23.86 1.81
N GLY A 22 19.74 -24.94 1.06
CA GLY A 22 19.23 -24.87 -0.32
C GLY A 22 17.73 -24.59 -0.46
N THR A 23 16.96 -24.61 0.62
CA THR A 23 15.49 -24.45 0.57
C THR A 23 15.00 -23.05 0.96
N ALA A 24 15.92 -22.11 1.21
CA ALA A 24 15.59 -20.72 1.52
C ALA A 24 15.19 -19.93 0.26
N HIS A 25 14.04 -20.24 -0.31
CA HIS A 25 13.44 -19.43 -1.37
C HIS A 25 12.69 -18.24 -0.76
N GLY A 26 13.17 -17.03 -0.99
CA GLY A 26 12.43 -15.80 -0.66
C GLY A 26 11.09 -15.75 -1.42
N GLN A 27 10.08 -15.08 -0.85
CA GLN A 27 8.81 -14.89 -1.56
C GLN A 27 9.05 -14.10 -2.86
N PRO A 28 8.43 -14.48 -3.99
CA PRO A 28 8.55 -13.70 -5.21
C PRO A 28 8.02 -12.28 -4.98
N THR A 29 8.78 -11.30 -5.46
CA THR A 29 8.44 -9.88 -5.34
C THR A 29 8.14 -9.24 -6.68
N ARG A 30 7.54 -8.06 -6.65
CA ARG A 30 7.25 -7.22 -7.81
C ARG A 30 7.56 -5.77 -7.48
N ILE A 31 7.94 -5.03 -8.51
CA ILE A 31 8.15 -3.59 -8.43
C ILE A 31 6.82 -2.89 -8.71
N LEU A 32 6.34 -2.12 -7.74
CA LEU A 32 5.27 -1.15 -7.92
C LEU A 32 5.88 0.23 -8.07
N THR A 33 5.48 0.93 -9.11
CA THR A 33 5.74 2.37 -9.26
C THR A 33 4.42 3.11 -9.14
N GLY A 34 4.46 4.41 -8.88
CA GLY A 34 3.21 5.15 -8.84
C GLY A 34 3.37 6.63 -8.55
N ARG A 35 2.23 7.31 -8.46
CA ARG A 35 2.14 8.74 -8.17
C ARG A 35 0.91 9.04 -7.31
N LEU A 36 1.09 9.94 -6.35
CA LEU A 36 0.03 10.45 -5.49
C LEU A 36 -0.34 11.88 -5.86
N LEU A 37 -1.63 12.11 -6.01
CA LEU A 37 -2.26 13.42 -6.09
C LEU A 37 -3.35 13.53 -5.02
N ASP A 38 -3.82 14.74 -4.74
CA ASP A 38 -5.00 14.96 -3.91
C ASP A 38 -6.29 15.13 -4.74
N ASP A 39 -7.42 15.38 -4.06
CA ASP A 39 -8.72 15.64 -4.66
C ASP A 39 -8.83 16.98 -5.40
N ARG A 40 -7.77 17.79 -5.40
CA ARG A 40 -7.58 19.00 -6.20
C ARG A 40 -6.61 18.78 -7.35
N LEU A 41 -6.10 17.56 -7.51
CA LEU A 41 -5.08 17.15 -8.47
C LEU A 41 -3.72 17.82 -8.23
N GLU A 42 -3.45 18.23 -7.00
CA GLU A 42 -2.15 18.72 -6.55
C GLU A 42 -1.29 17.54 -6.09
N VAL A 43 0.03 17.72 -6.18
CA VAL A 43 1.00 16.69 -5.77
C VAL A 43 0.98 16.50 -4.26
N VAL A 44 0.99 15.24 -3.79
CA VAL A 44 1.16 14.93 -2.37
C VAL A 44 2.57 14.39 -2.10
N PRO A 45 3.51 15.26 -1.67
CA PRO A 45 4.86 14.85 -1.36
C PRO A 45 4.94 14.19 0.01
N ARG A 46 5.98 13.36 0.22
CA ARG A 46 6.32 12.75 1.51
C ARG A 46 5.16 11.98 2.18
N ALA A 47 4.24 11.44 1.39
CA ALA A 47 3.20 10.55 1.87
C ALA A 47 3.83 9.22 2.30
N ASN A 48 3.33 8.64 3.38
CA ASN A 48 3.75 7.34 3.87
C ASN A 48 2.92 6.23 3.23
N ILE A 49 3.58 5.13 2.88
CA ILE A 49 2.97 3.96 2.25
C ILE A 49 3.20 2.76 3.15
N TYR A 50 2.12 2.11 3.57
CA TYR A 50 2.15 0.96 4.46
C TYR A 50 1.67 -0.31 3.76
N ALA A 51 2.41 -1.40 3.96
CA ALA A 51 1.91 -2.75 3.71
C ALA A 51 1.22 -3.28 4.96
N ARG A 52 -0.03 -3.72 4.82
CA ARG A 52 -0.92 -3.99 5.96
C ARG A 52 -1.02 -2.74 6.86
N ASP A 53 -1.60 -2.86 8.04
CA ASP A 53 -1.92 -1.69 8.86
C ASP A 53 -0.71 -1.04 9.57
N THR A 54 0.48 -1.66 9.57
CA THR A 54 1.58 -1.22 10.48
C THR A 54 2.97 -1.09 9.87
N ILE A 55 3.25 -1.67 8.70
CA ILE A 55 4.63 -1.73 8.18
C ILE A 55 4.85 -0.62 7.15
N LEU A 56 5.61 0.41 7.51
CA LEU A 56 6.05 1.44 6.56
C LEU A 56 7.00 0.81 5.54
N ILE A 57 6.62 0.85 4.26
CA ILE A 57 7.40 0.25 3.18
C ILE A 57 7.97 1.28 2.20
N GLY A 58 7.55 2.54 2.29
CA GLY A 58 8.16 3.62 1.54
C GLY A 58 7.43 4.94 1.69
N THR A 59 7.95 5.94 1.00
CA THR A 59 7.41 7.30 0.99
C THR A 59 7.42 7.86 -0.43
N THR A 60 6.58 8.86 -0.70
CA THR A 60 6.66 9.61 -1.95
C THR A 60 7.78 10.66 -1.92
N ASP A 61 8.34 10.94 -3.08
CA ASP A 61 9.27 12.07 -3.29
C ASP A 61 8.54 13.42 -3.31
N LEU A 62 9.24 14.49 -3.72
CA LEU A 62 8.69 15.86 -3.75
C LEU A 62 7.66 16.05 -4.87
N GLU A 63 7.73 15.22 -5.90
CA GLU A 63 6.85 15.22 -7.07
C GLU A 63 5.69 14.21 -6.94
N GLY A 64 5.60 13.55 -5.78
CA GLY A 64 4.55 12.61 -5.41
C GLY A 64 4.75 11.20 -5.98
N TYR A 65 5.88 10.91 -6.60
CA TYR A 65 6.19 9.60 -7.14
C TYR A 65 6.77 8.66 -6.08
N PHE A 66 6.64 7.36 -6.33
CA PHE A 66 7.24 6.32 -5.50
C PHE A 66 7.62 5.08 -6.31
N LYS A 67 8.52 4.28 -5.74
CA LYS A 67 8.89 2.95 -6.20
C LYS A 67 9.04 2.02 -5.00
N LEU A 68 8.36 0.88 -5.03
CA LEU A 68 8.32 -0.10 -3.94
C LEU A 68 8.63 -1.48 -4.49
N ASP A 69 9.39 -2.27 -3.74
CA ASP A 69 9.55 -3.70 -3.97
C ASP A 69 8.69 -4.44 -2.94
N VAL A 70 7.64 -5.13 -3.41
CA VAL A 70 6.66 -5.79 -2.52
C VAL A 70 6.46 -7.25 -2.92
N PRO A 71 6.17 -8.15 -1.96
CA PRO A 71 5.75 -9.51 -2.29
C PRO A 71 4.55 -9.52 -3.25
N VAL A 72 4.54 -10.43 -4.22
CA VAL A 72 3.40 -10.60 -5.15
C VAL A 72 2.09 -10.97 -4.42
N THR A 73 2.21 -11.46 -3.19
CA THR A 73 1.10 -11.78 -2.29
C THR A 73 0.49 -10.55 -1.61
N THR A 74 1.09 -9.37 -1.76
CA THR A 74 0.57 -8.10 -1.22
C THR A 74 -0.69 -7.68 -1.97
N THR A 75 -1.83 -7.72 -1.28
CA THR A 75 -3.15 -7.39 -1.84
C THR A 75 -3.67 -6.02 -1.44
N THR A 76 -3.14 -5.42 -0.38
CA THR A 76 -3.58 -4.11 0.11
C THR A 76 -2.41 -3.20 0.46
N LEU A 77 -2.59 -1.91 0.20
CA LEU A 77 -1.70 -0.85 0.64
C LEU A 77 -2.51 0.30 1.24
N HIS A 78 -1.92 0.96 2.24
CA HIS A 78 -2.49 2.13 2.89
C HIS A 78 -1.59 3.33 2.66
N PHE A 79 -2.20 4.44 2.25
CA PHE A 79 -1.53 5.69 1.95
C PHE A 79 -1.97 6.73 2.96
N THR A 80 -1.00 7.38 3.61
CA THR A 80 -1.27 8.43 4.60
C THR A 80 -0.38 9.64 4.37
N ALA A 81 -0.93 10.82 4.62
CA ALA A 81 -0.20 12.07 4.58
C ALA A 81 -0.85 13.06 5.56
N ILE A 82 -0.09 14.03 6.03
CA ILE A 82 -0.60 15.06 6.94
C ILE A 82 -1.71 15.85 6.23
N GLY A 83 -2.88 15.93 6.86
CA GLY A 83 -4.04 16.64 6.31
C GLY A 83 -4.92 15.82 5.37
N TYR A 84 -4.67 14.51 5.22
CA TYR A 84 -5.44 13.62 4.34
C TYR A 84 -6.09 12.46 5.10
N GLU A 85 -7.21 11.97 4.58
CA GLU A 85 -7.79 10.71 5.01
C GLU A 85 -6.92 9.52 4.57
N VAL A 86 -6.89 8.46 5.38
CA VAL A 86 -6.19 7.23 5.02
C VAL A 86 -6.87 6.62 3.79
N THR A 87 -6.12 6.46 2.70
CA THR A 87 -6.63 5.81 1.49
C THR A 87 -6.12 4.39 1.44
N THR A 88 -7.04 3.43 1.41
CA THR A 88 -6.68 2.02 1.29
C THR A 88 -7.04 1.50 -0.09
N LEU A 89 -6.06 0.89 -0.76
CA LEU A 89 -6.20 0.34 -2.10
C LEU A 89 -6.10 -1.18 -2.08
N LYS A 90 -7.02 -1.84 -2.80
CA LYS A 90 -6.89 -3.25 -3.17
C LYS A 90 -6.14 -3.36 -4.49
N LEU A 91 -5.00 -4.04 -4.46
CA LEU A 91 -4.10 -4.22 -5.59
C LEU A 91 -4.52 -5.41 -6.45
N SER A 92 -4.58 -5.20 -7.77
CA SER A 92 -4.56 -6.30 -8.72
C SER A 92 -3.15 -6.92 -8.81
N ARG A 93 -3.06 -8.21 -9.16
CA ARG A 93 -1.77 -8.92 -9.36
C ARG A 93 -0.95 -8.34 -10.52
N GLU A 94 -1.62 -7.85 -11.56
CA GLU A 94 -0.99 -7.28 -12.76
C GLU A 94 -0.71 -5.77 -12.66
N CYS A 95 -1.02 -5.15 -11.51
CA CYS A 95 -0.84 -3.72 -11.32
C CYS A 95 0.66 -3.39 -11.16
N VAL A 96 1.19 -2.55 -12.05
CA VAL A 96 2.62 -2.12 -12.06
C VAL A 96 2.76 -0.62 -11.78
N ASN A 97 1.83 0.19 -12.31
CA ASN A 97 1.78 1.64 -12.13
C ASN A 97 0.54 2.03 -11.32
N LEU A 98 0.74 2.43 -10.07
CA LEU A 98 -0.29 2.70 -9.09
C LEU A 98 -0.53 4.20 -8.98
N GLU A 99 -1.65 4.64 -9.53
CA GLU A 99 -2.08 6.03 -9.49
C GLU A 99 -3.09 6.20 -8.36
N VAL A 100 -2.85 7.15 -7.47
CA VAL A 100 -3.57 7.26 -6.20
C VAL A 100 -4.05 8.68 -5.98
N LEU A 101 -5.31 8.82 -5.59
CA LEU A 101 -5.89 10.07 -5.11
C LEU A 101 -6.13 10.00 -3.61
N LEU A 102 -5.61 10.99 -2.88
CA LEU A 102 -5.89 11.20 -1.47
C LEU A 102 -6.99 12.25 -1.30
N LEU A 103 -7.95 11.98 -0.42
CA LEU A 103 -8.97 12.96 -0.06
C LEU A 103 -8.47 13.79 1.13
N LEU A 104 -8.60 15.12 1.06
CA LEU A 104 -8.30 15.99 2.21
C LEU A 104 -9.16 15.58 3.42
N ALA A 105 -8.53 15.52 4.59
CA ALA A 105 -9.23 15.28 5.84
C ALA A 105 -10.11 16.49 6.16
N SER A 106 -11.35 16.22 6.54
CA SER A 106 -12.30 17.26 6.95
C SER A 106 -12.37 17.34 8.47
N THR A 107 -12.60 18.54 9.01
CA THR A 107 -13.03 18.68 10.39
C THR A 107 -14.53 18.42 10.47
N HIS A 108 -14.94 17.55 11.38
CA HIS A 108 -16.33 17.09 11.51
C HIS A 108 -17.00 17.60 12.80
N ASP A 109 -16.61 18.80 13.23
CA ASP A 109 -17.11 19.38 14.48
C ASP A 109 -18.63 19.52 14.47
N PHE A 110 -19.26 19.10 15.56
CA PHE A 110 -20.72 19.16 15.75
C PHE A 110 -21.54 18.36 14.72
N MET A 111 -20.94 17.43 13.99
CA MET A 111 -21.63 16.54 13.05
C MET A 111 -21.84 15.15 13.64
N SER A 112 -23.00 14.54 13.36
CA SER A 112 -23.20 13.13 13.68
C SER A 112 -22.38 12.24 12.75
N VAL A 113 -21.90 11.11 13.27
CA VAL A 113 -21.15 10.08 12.50
C VAL A 113 -21.87 9.71 11.20
N ARG A 114 -23.21 9.56 11.25
CA ARG A 114 -24.02 9.26 10.06
C ARG A 114 -23.94 10.35 9.00
N ARG A 115 -23.96 11.63 9.40
CA ARG A 115 -23.86 12.78 8.48
C ARG A 115 -22.47 12.85 7.87
N VAL A 116 -21.42 12.63 8.67
CA VAL A 116 -20.03 12.55 8.23
C VAL A 116 -19.86 11.46 7.17
N ASN A 117 -20.25 10.22 7.48
CA ASN A 117 -20.14 9.10 6.54
C ASN A 117 -20.89 9.33 5.24
N ARG A 118 -22.07 9.96 5.29
CA ARG A 118 -22.80 10.33 4.07
C ARG A 118 -22.02 11.35 3.22
N GLN A 119 -21.36 12.32 3.83
CA GLN A 119 -20.58 13.33 3.13
C GLN A 119 -19.30 12.74 2.54
N GLU A 120 -18.55 11.97 3.33
CA GLU A 120 -17.33 11.30 2.84
C GLU A 120 -17.65 10.30 1.72
N PHE A 121 -18.76 9.56 1.84
CA PHE A 121 -19.18 8.66 0.77
C PHE A 121 -19.55 9.39 -0.52
N LYS A 122 -20.12 10.60 -0.43
CA LYS A 122 -20.35 11.44 -1.60
C LYS A 122 -19.03 11.84 -2.25
N ARG A 123 -18.03 12.28 -1.47
CA ARG A 123 -16.71 12.62 -1.99
C ARG A 123 -16.04 11.42 -2.65
N PHE A 124 -16.07 10.26 -1.99
CA PHE A 124 -15.57 9.00 -2.52
C PHE A 124 -16.20 8.63 -3.87
N LYS A 125 -17.51 8.84 -4.05
CA LYS A 125 -18.19 8.59 -5.33
C LYS A 125 -17.69 9.46 -6.50
N HIS A 126 -17.05 10.60 -6.23
CA HIS A 126 -16.50 11.46 -7.28
C HIS A 126 -15.08 11.04 -7.70
N LEU A 127 -14.43 10.09 -7.00
CA LEU A 127 -13.09 9.63 -7.34
C LEU A 127 -12.93 9.19 -8.81
N PRO A 128 -13.85 8.42 -9.43
CA PRO A 128 -13.70 8.03 -10.83
C PRO A 128 -13.58 9.23 -11.79
N GLN A 129 -14.32 10.31 -11.50
CA GLN A 129 -14.26 11.55 -12.30
C GLN A 129 -12.91 12.24 -12.12
N LEU A 130 -12.39 12.28 -10.89
CA LEU A 130 -11.07 12.85 -10.60
C LEU A 130 -9.94 12.06 -11.27
N TYR A 131 -10.00 10.73 -11.28
CA TYR A 131 -9.06 9.89 -12.01
C TYR A 131 -9.07 10.21 -13.51
N GLN A 132 -10.26 10.34 -14.09
CA GLN A 132 -10.40 10.73 -15.50
C GLN A 132 -9.80 12.11 -15.77
N GLN A 133 -10.07 13.11 -14.93
CA GLN A 133 -9.50 14.45 -15.08
C GLN A 133 -7.97 14.44 -14.94
N ALA A 134 -7.42 13.66 -14.01
CA ALA A 134 -5.97 13.52 -13.84
C ALA A 134 -5.31 12.91 -15.08
N TYR A 135 -5.96 11.92 -15.70
CA TYR A 135 -5.51 11.34 -16.97
C TYR A 135 -5.58 12.33 -18.13
N GLU A 136 -6.70 13.05 -18.28
CA GLU A 136 -6.88 14.06 -19.33
C GLU A 136 -5.87 15.20 -19.24
N LYS A 137 -5.47 15.56 -18.01
CA LYS A 137 -4.41 16.56 -17.74
C LYS A 137 -2.98 16.00 -17.89
N GLY A 138 -2.82 14.71 -18.20
CA GLY A 138 -1.51 14.05 -18.32
C GLY A 138 -0.77 13.88 -16.99
N LEU A 139 -1.45 14.05 -15.86
CA LEU A 139 -0.87 13.85 -14.52
C LEU A 139 -0.75 12.37 -14.19
N PHE A 140 -1.71 11.58 -14.68
CA PHE A 140 -1.76 10.13 -14.67
C PHE A 140 -1.60 9.58 -16.09
N LYS A 141 -1.00 8.38 -16.17
CA LYS A 141 -0.70 7.66 -17.41
C LYS A 141 -1.84 6.74 -17.83
N SER A 142 -2.64 6.26 -16.88
CA SER A 142 -3.71 5.31 -17.16
C SER A 142 -5.10 5.94 -17.10
N ARG A 143 -5.98 5.55 -18.03
CA ARG A 143 -7.37 6.02 -18.06
C ARG A 143 -8.21 5.46 -16.90
N ALA A 144 -7.83 4.28 -16.42
CA ALA A 144 -8.49 3.60 -15.32
C ALA A 144 -7.42 3.01 -14.38
N PRO A 145 -7.54 3.23 -13.06
CA PRO A 145 -6.55 2.75 -12.11
C PRO A 145 -6.59 1.21 -12.03
N CYS A 146 -5.40 0.58 -11.93
CA CYS A 146 -5.29 -0.88 -11.76
C CYS A 146 -5.56 -1.36 -10.32
N ALA A 147 -5.81 -0.43 -9.40
CA ALA A 147 -6.19 -0.70 -8.03
C ALA A 147 -7.51 0.00 -7.70
N SER A 148 -8.28 -0.61 -6.79
CA SER A 148 -9.57 -0.07 -6.37
C SER A 148 -9.47 0.49 -4.96
N PRO A 149 -9.82 1.76 -4.74
CA PRO A 149 -10.01 2.26 -3.38
C PRO A 149 -11.27 1.63 -2.79
N PHE A 150 -11.28 1.40 -1.47
CA PHE A 150 -12.50 1.02 -0.78
C PHE A 150 -12.87 2.04 0.29
N PHE A 151 -14.16 2.32 0.39
CA PHE A 151 -14.68 3.25 1.37
C PHE A 151 -14.77 2.60 2.75
N THR A 152 -14.20 3.25 3.75
CA THR A 152 -14.37 2.92 5.17
C THR A 152 -15.20 4.00 5.83
N ASN A 153 -16.11 3.57 6.72
CA ASN A 153 -16.81 4.54 7.56
C ASN A 153 -15.80 5.26 8.46
N TRP A 154 -15.94 6.57 8.54
CA TRP A 154 -15.30 7.40 9.54
C TRP A 154 -15.73 6.95 10.93
N VAL A 155 -14.72 6.80 11.79
CA VAL A 155 -14.88 6.48 13.20
C VAL A 155 -14.25 7.62 13.99
N PRO A 156 -14.93 8.16 15.02
CA PRO A 156 -14.33 9.15 15.89
C PRO A 156 -13.03 8.59 16.47
N ARG A 157 -11.95 9.36 16.40
CA ARG A 157 -10.73 8.99 17.11
C ARG A 157 -11.08 8.85 18.59
N PRO A 158 -10.68 7.75 19.26
CA PRO A 158 -10.88 7.64 20.68
C PRO A 158 -10.22 8.85 21.32
N ALA A 159 -10.97 9.58 22.14
CA ALA A 159 -10.37 10.54 23.04
C ALA A 159 -9.44 9.72 23.92
N ASN A 160 -8.12 9.85 23.72
CA ASN A 160 -7.14 9.27 24.63
C ASN A 160 -7.52 9.76 26.02
N ARG A 161 -7.96 8.82 26.86
CA ARG A 161 -8.38 9.06 28.24
C ARG A 161 -7.21 8.72 29.15
#